data_AF-A0A5E4I6L7-F1
#
_entry.id   AF-A0A5E4I6L7-F1
#
_cell.length_a   1.000
_cell.length_b   1.000
_cell.length_c   1.000
_cell.angle_alpha   90.00
_cell.angle_beta   90.00
_cell.angle_gamma   90.00
#
_symmetry.space_group_name_H-M   'P 1'
#
loop_
_entity.id
_entity.type
_entity.pdbx_description
1 polymer ?
#
loop_
_entity_poly.entity_id
_entity_poly.type
_entity_poly.pdbx_seq_one_letter_code
_entity_poly.pdbx_strand_id
1 'polypeptide(L)'
;MGDRCDVEATKKLIQEFKDEPRGSEREKTIMNAMSKTGCGKAESLLIGAYKEEPRGSARKLTTIAALGNTRSKEAEEILVKEYNDEPRGTVRETKLIEAIGYNKL
;
A
#
# COMPACT_ATOMS: atom_id res chain seq x y z
N MET A 1 -8.84 12.01 17.23
CA MET A 1 -8.48 12.91 16.12
C MET A 1 -9.37 12.53 14.95
N GLY A 2 -10.22 13.44 14.49
CA GLY A 2 -11.19 13.14 13.43
C GLY A 2 -10.48 12.90 12.10
N ASP A 3 -11.01 11.96 11.31
CA ASP A 3 -10.64 11.75 9.91
C ASP A 3 -10.68 13.09 9.17
N ARG A 4 -9.51 13.67 8.90
CA ARG A 4 -9.33 14.82 7.99
C ARG A 4 -9.26 14.36 6.54
N CYS A 5 -9.94 13.27 6.24
CA CYS A 5 -9.87 12.61 4.97
C CYS A 5 -10.92 13.26 4.05
N ASP A 6 -10.50 13.75 2.87
CA ASP A 6 -11.43 14.30 1.88
C ASP A 6 -12.18 13.13 1.25
N VAL A 7 -13.40 12.91 1.75
CA VAL A 7 -14.24 11.77 1.38
C VAL A 7 -14.61 11.82 -0.11
N GLU A 8 -14.90 13.00 -0.67
CA GLU A 8 -15.31 13.11 -2.08
C GLU A 8 -14.13 12.93 -3.03
N ALA A 9 -12.98 13.56 -2.74
CA ALA A 9 -11.76 13.33 -3.51
C ALA A 9 -11.34 11.85 -3.44
N THR A 10 -11.46 11.22 -2.27
CA THR A 10 -11.13 9.81 -2.09
C THR A 10 -12.09 8.89 -2.82
N LYS A 11 -13.40 9.19 -2.84
CA LYS A 11 -14.36 8.42 -3.65
C LYS A 11 -13.98 8.42 -5.13
N LYS A 12 -13.57 9.58 -5.68
CA LYS A 12 -13.10 9.68 -7.06
C LYS A 12 -11.85 8.84 -7.29
N LEU A 13 -10.84 8.95 -6.42
CA LEU A 13 -9.63 8.11 -6.50
C LEU A 13 -9.94 6.61 -6.44
N ILE A 14 -10.87 6.19 -5.58
CA ILE A 14 -11.30 4.80 -5.48
C ILE A 14 -11.98 4.34 -6.78
N GLN A 15 -12.80 5.19 -7.39
CA GLN A 15 -13.45 4.86 -8.65
C GLN A 15 -12.41 4.74 -9.77
N GLU A 16 -11.50 5.71 -9.87
CA GLU A 16 -10.38 5.64 -10.81
C GLU A 16 -9.54 4.38 -10.62
N PHE A 17 -9.24 3.99 -9.38
CA PHE A 17 -8.50 2.76 -9.08
C PHE A 17 -9.20 1.49 -9.60
N LYS A 18 -10.53 1.44 -9.51
CA LYS A 18 -11.31 0.28 -9.98
C LYS A 18 -11.42 0.21 -11.49
N ASP A 19 -11.46 1.36 -12.14
CA ASP A 19 -11.59 1.46 -13.60
C ASP A 19 -10.23 1.35 -14.30
N GLU A 20 -9.13 1.59 -13.59
CA GLU A 20 -7.78 1.54 -14.12
C GLU A 20 -7.27 0.10 -14.33
N PRO A 21 -6.68 -0.22 -15.50
CA PRO A 21 -6.07 -1.52 -15.73
C PRO A 21 -5.01 -1.88 -14.68
N ARG A 22 -5.14 -3.09 -14.12
CA ARG A 22 -4.19 -3.65 -13.15
C ARG A 22 -2.78 -3.67 -13.73
N GLY A 23 -1.81 -3.14 -12.98
CA GLY A 23 -0.40 -3.07 -13.33
C GLY A 23 0.00 -1.84 -14.15
N SER A 24 -0.93 -0.95 -14.51
CA SER A 24 -0.59 0.28 -15.24
C SER A 24 0.21 1.25 -14.37
N GLU A 25 1.01 2.13 -14.98
CA GLU A 25 1.71 3.20 -14.26
C GLU A 25 0.73 4.18 -13.59
N ARG A 26 -0.44 4.38 -14.21
CA ARG A 26 -1.49 5.21 -13.63
C ARG A 26 -2.10 4.57 -12.39
N GLU A 27 -2.25 3.25 -12.36
CA GLU A 27 -2.68 2.53 -11.15
C GLU A 27 -1.73 2.76 -9.97
N LYS A 28 -0.40 2.72 -10.22
CA LYS A 28 0.60 3.02 -9.18
C LYS A 28 0.46 4.44 -8.64
N THR A 29 0.19 5.38 -9.53
CA THR A 29 -0.04 6.79 -9.17
C THR A 29 -1.29 6.94 -8.30
N ILE A 30 -2.38 6.25 -8.66
CA ILE A 30 -3.63 6.24 -7.89
C ILE A 30 -3.41 5.59 -6.52
N MET A 31 -2.73 4.44 -6.43
CA MET A 31 -2.40 3.81 -5.15
C MET A 31 -1.58 4.72 -4.24
N ASN A 32 -0.60 5.43 -4.80
CA ASN A 32 0.21 6.40 -4.05
C ASN A 32 -0.66 7.57 -3.55
N ALA A 33 -1.56 8.10 -4.36
CA ALA A 33 -2.50 9.13 -3.93
C ALA A 33 -3.41 8.62 -2.81
N MET A 34 -4.01 7.44 -2.97
CA MET A 34 -4.84 6.77 -1.97
C MET A 34 -4.11 6.61 -0.63
N SER A 35 -2.83 6.22 -0.66
CA SER A 35 -2.03 6.02 0.57
C SER A 35 -1.86 7.29 1.41
N LYS A 36 -1.99 8.47 0.79
CA LYS A 36 -1.83 9.78 1.44
C LYS A 36 -3.15 10.40 1.88
N THR A 37 -4.28 9.80 1.53
CA THR A 37 -5.61 10.35 1.86
C THR A 37 -5.93 10.30 3.35
N GLY A 38 -5.34 9.34 4.08
CA GLY A 38 -5.71 9.03 5.46
C GLY A 38 -7.14 8.49 5.61
N CYS A 39 -7.82 8.14 4.52
CA CYS A 39 -9.15 7.54 4.59
C CYS A 39 -9.05 6.02 4.78
N GLY A 40 -9.66 5.49 5.85
CA GLY A 40 -9.66 4.04 6.11
C GLY A 40 -10.25 3.19 4.98
N LYS A 41 -11.17 3.74 4.17
CA LYS A 41 -11.71 3.06 2.98
C LYS A 41 -10.67 2.91 1.87
N ALA A 42 -9.81 3.91 1.65
CA ALA A 42 -8.74 3.84 0.67
C ALA A 42 -7.68 2.83 1.13
N GLU A 43 -7.33 2.87 2.41
CA GLU A 43 -6.44 1.90 3.03
C GLU A 43 -6.96 0.46 2.89
N SER A 44 -8.24 0.22 3.21
CA SER A 44 -8.85 -1.11 3.07
C SER A 44 -8.72 -1.67 1.66
N LEU A 45 -8.83 -0.82 0.64
CA LEU A 45 -8.65 -1.22 -0.76
C LEU A 45 -7.18 -1.50 -1.10
N LEU A 46 -6.23 -0.73 -0.56
CA LEU A 46 -4.80 -1.02 -0.71
C LEU A 46 -4.44 -2.36 -0.05
N ILE A 47 -5.00 -2.65 1.12
CA ILE A 47 -4.84 -3.94 1.81
C ILE A 47 -5.44 -5.08 0.99
N GLY A 48 -6.63 -4.88 0.42
CA GLY A 48 -7.26 -5.84 -0.49
C GLY A 48 -6.38 -6.13 -1.71
N ALA A 49 -5.92 -5.07 -2.38
CA ALA A 49 -5.02 -5.17 -3.52
C ALA A 49 -3.72 -5.91 -3.15
N TYR A 50 -3.13 -5.61 -1.99
CA TYR A 50 -1.97 -6.33 -1.48
C TYR A 50 -2.24 -7.83 -1.33
N LYS A 51 -3.37 -8.22 -0.74
CA LYS A 51 -3.70 -9.64 -0.48
C LYS A 51 -3.98 -10.42 -1.76
N GLU A 52 -4.52 -9.79 -2.78
CA GLU A 52 -4.78 -10.42 -4.08
C GLU A 52 -3.52 -10.65 -4.92
N GLU A 53 -2.44 -9.90 -4.65
CA GLU A 53 -1.25 -9.94 -5.49
C GLU A 53 -0.35 -11.15 -5.20
N PRO A 54 0.06 -11.90 -6.25
CA PRO A 54 1.06 -12.95 -6.13
C PRO A 54 2.37 -12.40 -5.55
N ARG A 55 3.04 -13.22 -4.75
CA ARG A 55 4.28 -12.89 -4.03
C ARG A 55 5.37 -12.24 -4.91
N GLY A 56 5.52 -12.71 -6.15
CA GLY A 56 6.54 -12.24 -7.09
C GLY A 56 6.09 -11.14 -8.06
N SER A 57 4.87 -10.62 -7.94
CA SER A 57 4.37 -9.64 -8.91
C SER A 57 4.99 -8.26 -8.67
N ALA A 58 5.24 -7.50 -9.75
CA ALA A 58 5.69 -6.12 -9.64
C ALA A 58 4.63 -5.23 -8.94
N ARG A 59 3.35 -5.55 -9.11
CA ARG A 59 2.24 -4.88 -8.42
C ARG A 59 2.28 -5.13 -6.91
N LYS A 60 2.75 -6.30 -6.44
CA LYS A 60 2.98 -6.58 -5.00
C LYS A 60 3.94 -5.55 -4.37
N LEU A 61 5.06 -5.26 -5.03
CA LEU A 61 6.02 -4.25 -4.55
C LEU A 61 5.40 -2.85 -4.49
N THR A 62 4.53 -2.51 -5.44
CA THR A 62 3.78 -1.25 -5.44
C THR A 62 2.83 -1.19 -4.24
N THR A 63 2.09 -2.27 -3.98
CA THR A 63 1.17 -2.34 -2.83
C THR A 63 1.92 -2.27 -1.50
N ILE A 64 3.09 -2.89 -1.37
CA ILE A 64 3.97 -2.78 -0.19
C ILE A 64 4.34 -1.30 0.07
N ALA A 65 4.79 -0.60 -0.97
CA ALA A 65 5.14 0.82 -0.85
C ALA A 65 3.94 1.69 -0.47
N ALA A 66 2.78 1.44 -1.09
CA ALA A 66 1.55 2.17 -0.78
C ALA A 66 1.09 1.93 0.66
N LEU A 67 1.15 0.69 1.16
CA LEU A 67 0.86 0.37 2.55
C LEU A 67 1.85 1.03 3.52
N GLY A 68 3.14 1.07 3.20
CA GLY A 68 4.12 1.80 4.02
C GLY A 68 3.82 3.30 4.14
N ASN A 69 3.21 3.88 3.12
CA ASN A 69 2.82 5.29 3.11
C ASN A 69 1.54 5.59 3.90
N THR A 70 0.64 4.62 4.12
CA THR A 70 -0.58 4.86 4.93
C THR A 70 -0.23 5.14 6.38
N ARG A 71 0.89 4.59 6.88
CA ARG A 71 1.36 4.71 8.28
C ARG A 71 0.29 4.32 9.30
N SER A 72 -0.63 3.46 8.88
CA SER A 72 -1.67 2.92 9.74
C SER A 72 -1.15 1.67 10.45
N LYS A 73 -1.70 1.42 11.65
CA LYS A 73 -1.31 0.27 12.45
C LYS A 73 -1.58 -1.06 11.73
N GLU A 74 -2.71 -1.16 11.02
CA GLU A 74 -3.05 -2.38 10.27
C GLU A 74 -2.08 -2.64 9.12
N ALA A 75 -1.70 -1.60 8.35
CA ALA A 75 -0.71 -1.74 7.30
C ALA A 75 0.67 -2.13 7.86
N GLU A 76 1.08 -1.53 8.97
CA GLU A 76 2.34 -1.87 9.64
C GLU A 76 2.36 -3.34 10.10
N GLU A 77 1.31 -3.81 10.76
CA GLU A 77 1.19 -5.21 11.19
C GLU A 77 1.28 -6.20 10.02
N ILE A 78 0.63 -5.88 8.89
CA ILE A 78 0.71 -6.69 7.66
C ILE A 78 2.14 -6.73 7.12
N LEU A 79 2.81 -5.57 7.02
CA LEU A 79 4.16 -5.47 6.48
C LEU A 79 5.19 -6.16 7.36
N VAL A 80 5.11 -6.01 8.68
CA VAL A 80 5.99 -6.69 9.65
C VAL A 80 5.82 -8.20 9.57
N LYS A 81 4.58 -8.69 9.46
CA LYS A 81 4.32 -10.12 9.28
C LYS A 81 4.96 -10.63 7.99
N GLU A 82 4.74 -9.95 6.86
CA GLU A 82 5.35 -10.34 5.58
C GLU A 82 6.88 -10.32 5.64
N TYR A 83 7.48 -9.34 6.32
CA TYR A 83 8.92 -9.24 6.51
C TYR A 83 9.50 -10.43 7.27
N ASN A 84 8.80 -10.90 8.31
CA ASN A 84 9.23 -12.09 9.06
C ASN A 84 9.15 -13.37 8.21
N ASP A 85 8.25 -13.41 7.22
CA ASP A 85 8.06 -14.53 6.28
C ASP A 85 8.92 -14.39 4.99
N GLU A 86 9.75 -13.34 4.89
CA GLU A 86 10.57 -13.03 3.73
C GLU A 86 11.97 -13.69 3.79
N PRO A 87 12.40 -14.44 2.75
CA PRO A 87 13.78 -14.80 2.55
C PRO A 87 14.71 -13.58 2.52
N ARG A 88 15.79 -13.70 3.29
CA ARG A 88 16.84 -12.69 3.39
C ARG A 88 17.56 -12.49 2.04
N GLY A 89 17.97 -11.27 1.78
CA GLY A 89 18.70 -10.85 0.57
C GLY A 89 17.83 -10.64 -0.67
N THR A 90 16.50 -10.58 -0.51
CA THR A 90 15.58 -10.34 -1.63
C THR A 90 15.27 -8.86 -1.81
N VAL A 91 14.95 -8.43 -3.03
CA VAL A 91 14.45 -7.08 -3.31
C VAL A 91 13.18 -6.77 -2.51
N ARG A 92 12.34 -7.79 -2.26
CA ARG A 92 11.11 -7.64 -1.47
C ARG A 92 11.42 -7.37 0.01
N GLU A 93 12.45 -8.00 0.57
CA GLU A 93 12.94 -7.68 1.92
C GLU A 93 13.30 -6.20 2.04
N THR A 94 14.12 -5.67 1.13
CA THR A 94 14.50 -4.25 1.13
C THR A 94 13.26 -3.35 1.05
N LYS A 95 12.29 -3.71 0.21
CA LYS A 95 11.06 -2.93 0.07
C LYS A 95 10.21 -2.95 1.34
N LEU A 96 10.15 -4.09 2.03
CA LEU A 96 9.45 -4.22 3.31
C LEU A 96 10.13 -3.39 4.40
N ILE A 97 11.47 -3.40 4.47
CA ILE A 97 12.26 -2.57 5.39
C ILE A 97 11.96 -1.07 5.17
N GLU A 98 11.97 -0.63 3.90
CA GLU A 98 11.63 0.76 3.53
C GLU A 98 10.20 1.12 3.94
N ALA A 99 9.24 0.24 3.68
CA ALA A 99 7.82 0.47 3.94
C ALA A 99 7.50 0.52 5.45
N ILE A 100 8.06 -0.41 6.23
CA ILE A 100 7.93 -0.42 7.70
C ILE A 100 8.64 0.81 8.29
N GLY A 101 9.69 1.31 7.64
CA GLY A 101 10.41 2.50 8.08
C GLY A 101 11.53 2.19 9.07
N TYR A 102 12.19 1.03 8.94
CA TYR A 102 13.33 0.61 9.77
C TYR A 102 14.59 1.50 9.64
N ASN A 103 14.51 2.70 9.03
CA ASN A 103 15.58 3.69 8.95
C ASN A 103 15.56 4.71 10.12
N LYS A 104 15.31 4.25 11.34
CA LYS A 104 15.52 5.04 12.59
C LYS A 104 16.45 4.33 13.57
N LEU A 105 17.57 3.77 13.07
CA LEU A 105 18.71 3.35 13.88
C LEU A 105 19.97 4.09 13.41
#